data_AF-A0A662T6Q3-F1
#
_entry.id   AF-A0A662T6Q3-F1
#
_cell.length_a   1.000
_cell.length_b   1.000
_cell.length_c   1.000
_cell.angle_alpha   90.00
_cell.angle_beta   90.00
_cell.angle_gamma   90.00
#
_symmetry.space_group_name_H-M   'P 1'
#
loop_
_entity.id
_entity.type
_entity.pdbx_description
1 polymer ?
#
loop_
_entity_poly.entity_id
_entity_poly.type
_entity_poly.pdbx_seq_one_letter_code
_entity_poly.pdbx_strand_id
1 'polypeptide(L)' 'MKMYSYDIIVTGIVQGVGFRPFIKRIAFKNGLKGYVKN' A
#
# COMPACT_ATOMS: atom_id res chain seq x y z
N MET A 1 12.04 17.74 9.58
CA MET A 1 10.83 16.99 9.97
C MET A 1 11.15 15.51 9.90
N LYS A 2 10.83 14.72 10.94
CA LYS A 2 11.13 13.28 10.95
C LYS A 2 10.16 12.57 10.00
N MET A 3 10.68 11.71 9.13
CA MET A 3 9.87 10.89 8.21
C MET A 3 9.92 9.45 8.71
N TYR A 4 8.75 8.84 8.86
CA TYR A 4 8.61 7.44 9.27
C TYR A 4 8.21 6.60 8.06
N SER A 5 8.75 5.38 7.99
CA SER A 5 8.40 4.38 6.99
C SER A 5 8.05 3.07 7.69
N TYR A 6 7.01 2.39 7.20
CA TYR A 6 6.57 1.10 7.71
C TYR A 6 6.52 0.10 6.56
N ASP A 7 7.08 -1.09 6.77
CA ASP A 7 6.90 -2.24 5.89
C ASP A 7 5.80 -3.12 6.47
N ILE A 8 4.76 -3.38 5.66
CA ILE A 8 3.57 -4.13 6.06
C ILE A 8 3.43 -5.36 5.17
N ILE A 9 3.37 -6.54 5.79
CA ILE A 9 3.11 -7.80 5.10
C ILE A 9 1.62 -8.10 5.21
N VAL A 10 0.97 -8.36 4.07
CA VAL A 10 -0.45 -8.72 4.00
C VAL A 10 -0.58 -10.10 3.41
N THR A 11 -1.19 -11.02 4.16
CA THR A 11 -1.40 -12.42 3.78
C THR A 11 -2.88 -12.71 3.55
N GLY A 12 -3.18 -13.64 2.65
CA GLY A 12 -4.56 -14.06 2.32
C GLY A 12 -4.86 -13.90 0.83
N ILE A 13 -6.13 -13.69 0.48
CA ILE A 13 -6.55 -13.47 -0.91
C ILE A 13 -6.22 -12.03 -1.32
N VAL A 14 -5.00 -11.81 -1.78
CA VAL A 14 -4.48 -10.47 -2.19
C VAL A 14 -4.15 -10.37 -3.68
N GLN A 15 -4.11 -11.50 -4.39
CA GLN A 15 -3.86 -11.56 -5.83
C GLN A 15 -5.18 -11.75 -6.59
N GLY A 16 -5.29 -11.17 -7.79
CA GLY A 16 -6.50 -11.28 -8.62
C GLY A 16 -7.71 -10.47 -8.17
N VAL A 17 -7.64 -9.76 -7.04
CA VAL A 17 -8.78 -9.01 -6.44
C VAL A 17 -8.68 -7.48 -6.57
N GLY A 18 -7.73 -6.98 -7.36
CA GLY A 18 -7.51 -5.53 -7.49
C GLY A 18 -6.83 -4.87 -6.28
N PHE A 19 -6.11 -5.64 -5.46
CA PHE A 19 -5.44 -5.17 -4.25
C PHE A 19 -4.47 -3.99 -4.48
N ARG A 20 -3.60 -4.07 -5.50
CA ARG A 20 -2.61 -3.01 -5.80
C ARG A 20 -3.29 -1.67 -6.16
N PRO A 21 -4.27 -1.62 -7.09
CA PRO A 21 -5.07 -0.41 -7.32
C PRO A 21 -5.77 0.12 -6.06
N PHE A 22 -6.31 -0.77 -5.22
CA PHE A 22 -6.99 -0.40 -3.97
C PHE A 22 -6.04 0.34 -3.00
N ILE A 23 -4.86 -0.20 -2.74
CA ILE A 23 -3.86 0.43 -1.87
C ILE A 23 -3.35 1.75 -2.48
N LYS A 24 -3.08 1.79 -3.80
CA LYS A 24 -2.64 3.02 -4.48
C LYS A 24 -3.63 4.17 -4.29
N ARG A 25 -4.94 3.88 -4.37
CA ARG A 25 -5.98 4.89 -4.15
C ARG A 25 -5.99 5.42 -2.72
N ILE A 26 -5.83 4.57 -1.72
CA ILE A 26 -5.77 4.98 -0.30
C ILE A 26 -4.51 5.80 -0.04
N ALA A 27 -3.35 5.37 -0.54
CA ALA A 27 -2.11 6.10 -0.39
C ALA A 27 -2.20 7.51 -0.99
N PHE A 28 -2.73 7.64 -2.22
CA PHE A 28 -2.90 8.93 -2.87
C PHE A 28 -3.84 9.87 -2.10
N LYS A 29 -4.99 9.36 -1.63
CA LYS A 29 -5.95 10.15 -0.84
C LYS A 29 -5.38 10.68 0.47
N ASN A 30 -4.39 9.99 1.05
CA ASN A 30 -3.75 10.36 2.32
C ASN A 30 -2.38 11.02 2.15
N GLY A 31 -1.95 11.34 0.91
CA GLY A 31 -0.64 11.94 0.65
C GLY A 31 0.55 11.04 1.01
N LEU A 32 0.34 9.72 1.11
CA LEU A 32 1.37 8.74 1.45
C LEU A 32 2.22 8.42 0.21
N LYS A 33 3.51 8.17 0.43
CA LYS A 33 4.48 7.77 -0.60
C LYS A 33 5.02 6.37 -0.28
N GLY A 34 5.21 5.55 -1.31
CA GLY A 34 5.71 4.19 -1.14
C GLY A 34 5.39 3.30 -2.34
N TYR A 35 5.49 1.99 -2.13
CA TYR A 35 5.24 0.98 -3.16
C TYR A 35 4.42 -0.19 -2.60
N VAL A 36 3.82 -0.96 -3.51
CA VAL A 36 3.19 -2.26 -3.20
C VAL A 36 3.76 -3.28 -4.16
N LYS A 37 4.35 -4.34 -3.60
CA LYS A 37 4.90 -5.48 -4.33
C LYS A 37 4.23 -6.78 -3.88
N ASN A 38 4.24 -7.76 -4.79
CA ASN A 38 3.92 -9.15 -4.51
C ASN A 38 5.25 -9.88 -4.33
#